data_AF-Q9GPI1-F1
#
_entry.id   AF-Q9GPI1-F1
#
_cell.length_a   1.000
_cell.length_b   1.000
_cell.length_c   1.000
_cell.angle_alpha   90.00
_cell.angle_beta   90.00
_cell.angle_gamma   90.00
#
_symmetry.space_group_name_H-M   'P 1'
#
loop_
_entity.id
_entity.type
_entity.pdbx_description
1 polymer ?
#
loop_
_entity_poly.entity_id
_entity_poly.type
_entity_poly.pdbx_seq_one_letter_code
_entity_poly.pdbx_strand_id
1 'polypeptide(L)'
;MKGISTMEEMRQIEEWTNRKVRNRLFDSHIDDWNKNTSVFIQRVMNKEHIIIIEDEEGNKIWRYVNSKIDKVDGFINYSQSFLFSLESKGKNERNEEI
;
A
#
# COMPACT_ATOMS: atom_id res chain seq x y z
N MET A 1 -5.71 15.91 -11.53
CA MET A 1 -5.32 15.28 -10.24
C MET A 1 -4.22 14.28 -10.53
N LYS A 2 -2.99 14.52 -10.07
CA LYS A 2 -1.91 13.51 -10.11
C LYS A 2 -2.17 12.58 -8.93
N GLY A 3 -3.13 11.68 -9.13
CA GLY A 3 -3.71 10.83 -8.10
C GLY A 3 -2.90 9.54 -7.97
N ILE A 4 -2.59 9.21 -6.72
CA ILE A 4 -1.80 8.06 -6.23
C ILE A 4 -2.29 6.69 -6.77
N SER A 5 -3.47 6.61 -7.39
CA SER A 5 -3.85 5.48 -8.24
C SER A 5 -4.83 5.82 -9.35
N THR A 6 -4.72 5.10 -10.46
CA THR A 6 -5.67 5.09 -11.57
C THR A 6 -6.93 4.30 -11.18
N MET A 7 -8.05 4.53 -11.88
CA MET A 7 -9.28 3.76 -11.65
C MET A 7 -9.07 2.25 -11.85
N GLU A 8 -8.17 1.84 -12.74
CA GLU A 8 -7.88 0.43 -13.00
C GLU A 8 -7.13 -0.22 -11.83
N GLU A 9 -6.15 0.47 -11.25
CA GLU A 9 -5.44 -0.01 -10.05
C GLU A 9 -6.43 -0.21 -8.89
N MET A 10 -7.35 0.75 -8.69
CA MET A 10 -8.42 0.60 -7.69
C MET A 10 -9.29 -0.62 -7.99
N ARG A 11 -9.72 -0.81 -9.24
CA ARG A 11 -10.58 -1.94 -9.64
C ARG A 11 -9.93 -3.29 -9.35
N GLN A 12 -8.65 -3.46 -9.69
CA GLN A 12 -7.91 -4.70 -9.43
C GLN A 12 -7.81 -5.00 -7.93
N ILE A 13 -7.55 -3.98 -7.11
CA ILE A 13 -7.51 -4.13 -5.66
C ILE A 13 -8.87 -4.57 -5.12
N GLU A 14 -9.95 -3.97 -5.62
CA GLU A 14 -11.29 -4.37 -5.21
C GLU A 14 -11.61 -5.82 -5.58
N GLU A 15 -11.15 -6.28 -6.74
CA GLU A 15 -11.28 -7.67 -7.18
C GLU A 15 -10.48 -8.63 -6.29
N TRP A 16 -9.21 -8.34 -6.01
CA TRP A 16 -8.35 -9.22 -5.21
C TRP A 16 -8.75 -9.30 -3.75
N THR A 17 -9.23 -8.19 -3.19
CA THR A 17 -9.64 -8.12 -1.78
C THR A 17 -11.11 -8.44 -1.58
N ASN A 18 -11.91 -8.52 -2.66
CA ASN A 18 -13.37 -8.58 -2.64
C ASN A 18 -14.00 -7.48 -1.76
N ARG A 19 -13.43 -6.27 -1.81
CA ARG A 19 -13.82 -5.12 -0.98
C ARG A 19 -13.81 -3.83 -1.79
N LYS A 20 -14.60 -2.83 -1.37
CA LYS A 20 -14.61 -1.51 -2.00
C LYS A 20 -13.58 -0.58 -1.38
N VAL A 21 -12.81 0.12 -2.22
CA VAL A 21 -11.94 1.21 -1.77
C VAL A 21 -12.81 2.43 -1.50
N ARG A 22 -12.75 2.98 -0.28
CA ARG A 22 -13.63 4.09 0.13
C ARG A 22 -12.86 5.32 0.58
N ASN A 23 -12.08 5.16 1.64
CA ASN A 23 -11.51 6.29 2.36
C ASN A 23 -9.99 6.29 2.24
N ARG A 24 -9.42 7.43 1.88
CA ARG A 24 -8.00 7.69 2.10
C ARG A 24 -7.78 7.93 3.59
N LEU A 25 -6.92 7.13 4.22
CA LEU A 25 -6.58 7.27 5.63
C LEU A 25 -5.44 8.25 5.87
N PHE A 26 -4.50 8.33 4.93
CA PHE A 26 -3.27 9.10 5.04
C PHE A 26 -2.70 9.45 3.65
N ASP A 27 -2.05 10.60 3.51
CA ASP A 27 -1.28 11.01 2.31
C ASP A 27 0.04 11.67 2.75
N SER A 28 1.19 11.09 2.41
CA SER A 28 2.50 11.62 2.80
C SER A 28 2.84 12.99 2.20
N HIS A 29 2.10 13.45 1.19
CA HIS A 29 2.26 14.78 0.60
C HIS A 29 1.42 15.86 1.30
N ILE A 30 0.45 15.46 2.13
CA ILE A 30 -0.53 16.36 2.76
C ILE A 30 -0.46 16.26 4.28
N ASP A 31 -0.47 15.04 4.81
CA ASP A 31 -0.40 14.75 6.23
C ASP A 31 1.05 14.74 6.73
N ASP A 32 1.27 15.10 7.99
CA ASP A 32 2.60 15.11 8.60
C ASP A 32 3.18 13.69 8.70
N TRP A 33 4.35 13.47 8.09
CA TRP A 33 5.15 12.25 8.13
C TRP A 33 6.51 12.45 8.81
N ASN A 34 6.79 13.63 9.36
CA ASN A 34 8.11 13.93 9.90
C ASN A 34 8.45 13.06 11.12
N LYS A 35 9.75 12.84 11.31
CA LYS A 35 10.28 12.12 12.47
C LYS A 35 9.80 12.81 13.76
N ASN A 36 9.11 12.06 14.61
CA ASN A 36 8.51 12.46 15.90
C ASN A 36 7.17 13.22 15.86
N THR A 37 6.74 13.76 14.72
CA THR A 37 5.45 14.48 14.61
C THR A 37 4.45 13.80 13.69
N SER A 38 4.86 12.70 13.05
CA SER A 38 4.01 11.93 12.13
C SER A 38 2.66 11.55 12.72
N VAL A 39 1.60 11.83 11.96
CA VAL A 39 0.21 11.47 12.31
C VAL A 39 -0.19 10.09 11.78
N PHE A 40 0.70 9.40 11.06
CA PHE A 40 0.38 8.14 10.37
C PHE A 40 -0.21 7.09 11.30
N ILE A 41 0.45 6.82 12.43
CA ILE A 41 0.00 5.84 13.42
C ILE A 41 -1.43 6.17 13.86
N GLN A 42 -1.72 7.44 14.17
CA GLN A 42 -3.05 7.86 14.60
C GLN A 42 -4.13 7.61 13.52
N ARG A 43 -3.78 7.72 12.23
CA ARG A 43 -4.70 7.49 11.11
C ARG A 43 -5.02 6.01 10.89
N VAL A 44 -4.04 5.12 11.08
CA VAL A 44 -4.16 3.69 10.75
C VAL A 44 -4.45 2.79 11.96
N MET A 45 -4.19 3.25 13.17
CA MET A 45 -4.47 2.48 14.39
C MET A 45 -5.95 2.13 14.49
N ASN A 46 -6.21 0.91 14.93
CA ASN A 46 -7.51 0.28 15.03
C ASN A 46 -8.29 0.16 13.71
N LYS A 47 -7.64 0.34 12.56
CA LYS A 47 -8.21 0.06 11.24
C LYS A 47 -7.80 -1.33 10.76
N GLU A 48 -8.59 -1.89 9.87
CA GLU A 48 -8.42 -3.19 9.24
C GLU A 48 -8.66 -3.07 7.73
N HIS A 49 -8.24 -4.07 6.96
CA HIS A 49 -8.37 -4.09 5.49
C HIS A 49 -7.72 -2.86 4.83
N ILE A 50 -6.48 -2.58 5.24
CA ILE A 50 -5.73 -1.40 4.82
C ILE A 50 -4.89 -1.74 3.60
N ILE A 51 -4.82 -0.80 2.67
CA ILE A 51 -3.91 -0.83 1.54
C ILE A 51 -2.87 0.26 1.75
N ILE A 52 -1.60 -0.12 1.72
CA ILE A 52 -0.46 0.80 1.80
C ILE A 52 0.15 0.87 0.41
N ILE A 53 0.47 2.08 -0.03
CA ILE A 53 1.04 2.37 -1.33
C ILE A 53 2.36 3.08 -1.09
N GLU A 54 3.45 2.47 -1.54
CA GLU A 54 4.78 3.05 -1.51
C GLU A 54 5.20 3.31 -2.96
N ASP A 55 5.55 4.56 -3.25
CA ASP A 55 6.11 4.97 -4.54
C ASP A 55 7.57 5.37 -4.30
N GLU A 56 8.48 4.54 -4.78
CA GLU A 56 9.91 4.83 -4.75
C GLU A 56 10.47 4.78 -6.17
N GLU A 57 10.92 5.94 -6.66
CA GLU A 57 11.60 6.09 -7.96
C GLU A 57 10.81 5.54 -9.16
N GLY A 58 9.46 5.58 -9.07
CA GLY A 58 8.56 5.07 -10.09
C GLY A 58 8.32 3.56 -10.02
N ASN A 59 8.66 2.91 -8.91
CA ASN A 59 8.13 1.61 -8.55
C ASN A 59 6.98 1.81 -7.57
N LYS A 60 5.80 1.34 -7.94
CA LYS A 60 4.64 1.35 -7.04
C LYS A 60 4.45 -0.01 -6.41
N ILE A 61 4.71 -0.06 -5.11
CA ILE A 61 4.52 -1.24 -4.27
C ILE A 61 3.25 -1.06 -3.46
N TRP A 62 2.48 -2.14 -3.38
CA TRP A 62 1.20 -2.18 -2.74
C TRP A 62 1.15 -3.31 -1.73
N ARG A 63 0.74 -3.00 -0.50
CA ARG A 63 0.61 -3.97 0.59
C ARG A 63 -0.82 -3.98 1.10
N TYR A 64 -1.46 -5.14 1.08
CA TYR A 64 -2.76 -5.35 1.71
C TYR A 64 -2.59 -5.99 3.09
N VAL A 65 -3.16 -5.34 4.11
CA VAL A 65 -3.19 -5.81 5.49
C VAL A 65 -4.62 -6.20 5.85
N ASN A 66 -4.88 -7.51 5.96
CA ASN A 66 -6.22 -8.02 6.23
C ASN A 66 -6.64 -7.94 7.70
N SER A 67 -5.72 -7.60 8.60
CA SER A 67 -5.93 -7.58 10.04
C SER A 67 -5.97 -6.17 10.60
N LYS A 68 -6.47 -6.06 11.83
CA LYS A 68 -6.46 -4.82 12.59
C LYS A 68 -5.03 -4.44 12.97
N ILE A 69 -4.65 -3.19 12.75
CA ILE A 69 -3.43 -2.61 13.32
C ILE A 69 -3.72 -2.16 14.75
N ASP A 70 -3.32 -2.93 15.74
CA ASP A 70 -3.61 -2.68 17.16
C ASP A 70 -2.37 -2.51 18.05
N LYS A 71 -1.17 -2.63 17.47
CA LYS A 71 0.11 -2.50 18.17
C LYS A 71 1.09 -1.65 17.37
N VAL A 72 1.94 -0.94 18.09
CA VAL A 72 3.11 -0.26 17.56
C VAL A 72 4.33 -1.12 17.89
N ASP A 73 5.31 -1.17 16.98
CA ASP A 73 6.55 -1.92 17.17
C ASP A 73 6.33 -3.44 17.40
N GLY A 74 5.41 -4.03 16.63
CA GLY A 74 5.05 -5.43 16.72
C GLY A 74 4.82 -6.07 15.36
N PHE A 75 5.02 -7.39 15.28
CA PHE A 75 4.74 -8.16 14.08
C PHE A 75 3.27 -8.54 14.00
N ILE A 76 2.69 -8.33 12.82
CA ILE A 76 1.33 -8.70 12.48
C ILE A 76 1.45 -9.89 11.51
N ASN A 77 1.22 -11.12 12.00
CA ASN A 77 1.32 -12.33 11.18
C ASN A 77 -0.09 -12.81 10.76
N TYR A 78 -0.43 -12.65 9.49
CA TYR A 78 -1.72 -13.09 8.95
C TYR A 78 -1.56 -13.63 7.53
N SER A 79 -2.11 -14.83 7.31
CA SER A 79 -2.01 -15.60 6.06
C SER A 79 -2.76 -14.99 4.87
N GLN A 80 -3.58 -13.96 5.09
CA GLN A 80 -4.40 -13.30 4.05
C GLN A 80 -3.90 -11.90 3.68
N SER A 81 -2.73 -11.51 4.18
CA SER A 81 -2.03 -10.29 3.77
C SER A 81 -1.10 -10.60 2.60
N PHE A 82 -1.00 -9.68 1.63
CA PHE A 82 -0.16 -9.88 0.45
C PHE A 82 0.54 -8.58 0.02
N LEU A 83 1.65 -8.74 -0.71
CA LEU A 83 2.48 -7.67 -1.27
C LEU A 83 2.53 -7.85 -2.79
N PHE A 84 2.37 -6.77 -3.54
CA PHE A 84 2.49 -6.78 -4.99
C PHE A 84 3.12 -5.49 -5.52
N SER A 85 3.65 -5.55 -6.74
CA SER A 85 4.22 -4.41 -7.46
C SER A 85 3.43 -4.22 -8.74
N LEU A 86 2.90 -3.01 -8.97
CA LEU A 86 2.12 -2.70 -10.18
C LEU A 86 3.02 -2.27 -11.34
N GLU A 87 4.05 -1.48 -11.03
CA GLU A 87 5.10 -1.11 -11.98
C GLU A 87 6.45 -1.46 -11.37
N SER A 88 7.29 -2.16 -12.16
CA SER A 88 8.68 -2.42 -11.83
C SER A 88 9.51 -2.00 -13.02
N LYS A 89 10.31 -0.95 -12.86
CA LYS A 89 11.22 -0.49 -13.93
C LYS A 89 12.48 -1.36 -14.07
N GLY A 90 12.53 -2.53 -13.43
CA GLY A 90 13.74 -3.37 -13.31
C GLY A 90 13.70 -4.73 -14.00
N LYS A 91 12.77 -5.01 -14.93
CA LYS A 91 12.73 -6.28 -15.70
C LYS A 91 12.70 -6.07 -17.21
N ASN A 92 13.66 -5.31 -17.73
CA ASN A 92 14.16 -5.50 -19.10
C ASN A 92 15.66 -5.78 -18.95
N GLU A 93 16.02 -7.07 -18.95
CA GLU A 93 17.36 -7.65 -19.22
C GLU A 93 17.40 -9.07 -18.63
N ARG A 94 16.64 -9.98 -19.23
CA ARG A 94 17.06 -11.38 -19.32
C ARG A 94 16.92 -11.76 -20.78
N ASN A 95 18.00 -11.53 -21.52
CA ASN A 95 18.18 -12.15 -22.83
C ASN A 95 18.22 -13.65 -22.58
N GLU A 96 17.19 -14.34 -23.07
CA GLU A 96 17.25 -15.77 -23.32
C GLU A 96 18.27 -16.00 -24.43
N GLU A 97 19.40 -16.61 -24.12
CA GLU A 97 20.15 -17.41 -25.09
C GLU A 97 20.37 -18.79 -24.44
N ILE A 98 19.70 -19.79 -25.02
CA ILE A 98 20.02 -21.22 -24.91
C ILE A 98 20.90 -21.56 -26.11
#